data_AF-A0A6C0DN86-F1
#
_entry.id   AF-A0A6C0DN86-F1
#
_cell.length_a   1.000
_cell.length_b   1.000
_cell.length_c   1.000
_cell.angle_alpha   90.00
_cell.angle_beta   90.00
_cell.angle_gamma   90.00
#
_symmetry.space_group_name_H-M   'P 1'
#
loop_
_entity.id
_entity.type
_entity.pdbx_description
1 polymer ?
#
loop_
_entity_poly.entity_id
_entity_poly.type
_entity_poly.pdbx_seq_one_letter_code
_entity_poly.pdbx_strand_id
1 'polypeptide(L)'
;MENTYETQFLAQIFNAQNRLENILIEIVQNIFNLYDDDGDGKLDINDYISFISDLMYISILMNRLDGTAYTMDNLMKFARWSSSNFETNLFREPQAEISYETFVRGVIYAVTENKHLPILGQGGYLCLSSFVPEILNYFSYYTKIATRRGWPTMNIPEESPSEADRNADVIHCPFQTRLALVNAQQHAQSAPAPATAPAPEPAPPQLQPAPEPAPEPEPAPEPEPAPAPEPEPAPEPEPASHDEPEESGPLTPEQQIREYQRRRRIQYELSRNRMQHEHEMMHEREQVQAQQEQVQAQQVQEQVQAQDQQQLEERRRQIMEQQIQQVQRLQQQLRNHIRRQEVANQNIDQFGDDIQFTTPPHILEDAGEIVITKETMGYDPIDGDVSILDYIETNPVDNIVFRMNEHYYMASKDRIRSMIQVGEKDNSIFYGCMCEITGNWTDPATWGLLEETVIPEIRYFNIQQLGLPIRYVLLKDIQAILDGEHHFFIVEKPQDYTVVPSFASDNILNHGVGSMSGAHCQDGQSDIIYTIKKFTPKDENAPLSITGISM
;
A
#
# COMPACT_ATOMS: atom_id res chain seq x y z
N MET A 1 -25.62 -31.26 -42.84
CA MET A 1 -24.35 -31.14 -42.09
C MET A 1 -24.43 -32.15 -40.97
N GLU A 2 -23.59 -33.17 -41.02
CA GLU A 2 -23.61 -34.26 -40.04
C GLU A 2 -22.83 -33.82 -38.80
N ASN A 3 -23.45 -33.94 -37.62
CA ASN A 3 -22.85 -33.51 -36.37
C ASN A 3 -21.87 -34.61 -35.92
N THR A 4 -20.60 -34.48 -36.26
CA THR A 4 -19.55 -35.46 -35.95
C THR A 4 -19.46 -35.72 -34.44
N TYR A 5 -18.98 -36.91 -34.08
CA TYR A 5 -18.80 -37.30 -32.67
C TYR A 5 -17.92 -36.29 -31.90
N GLU A 6 -16.93 -35.72 -32.58
CA GLU A 6 -16.04 -34.67 -32.08
C GLU A 6 -16.81 -33.40 -31.71
N THR A 7 -17.70 -32.91 -32.59
CA THR A 7 -18.54 -31.73 -32.31
C THR A 7 -19.49 -31.97 -31.14
N GLN A 8 -20.04 -33.20 -31.01
CA GLN A 8 -20.89 -33.56 -29.87
C GLN A 8 -20.09 -33.67 -28.56
N PHE A 9 -18.88 -34.21 -28.61
CA PHE A 9 -17.97 -34.34 -27.46
C PHE A 9 -17.46 -32.98 -26.97
N LEU A 10 -17.04 -32.10 -27.90
CA LEU A 10 -16.67 -30.71 -27.59
C LEU A 10 -17.86 -29.95 -26.99
N ALA A 11 -19.06 -30.09 -27.55
CA ALA A 11 -20.26 -29.48 -26.98
C ALA A 11 -20.59 -30.00 -25.56
N GLN A 12 -20.31 -31.27 -25.26
CA GLN A 12 -20.43 -31.81 -23.89
C GLN A 12 -19.37 -31.24 -22.94
N ILE A 13 -18.12 -31.09 -23.38
CA ILE A 13 -17.05 -30.46 -22.59
C ILE A 13 -17.41 -29.01 -22.25
N PHE A 14 -17.78 -28.19 -23.24
CA PHE A 14 -18.17 -26.80 -22.98
C PHE A 14 -19.44 -26.72 -22.11
N ASN A 15 -20.42 -27.61 -22.27
CA ASN A 15 -21.59 -27.64 -21.38
C ASN A 15 -21.22 -28.03 -19.93
N ALA A 16 -20.23 -28.90 -19.73
CA ALA A 16 -19.72 -29.25 -18.41
C ALA A 16 -18.89 -28.12 -17.78
N GLN A 17 -18.06 -27.43 -18.56
CA GLN A 17 -17.29 -26.26 -18.13
C GLN A 17 -18.23 -25.13 -17.68
N ASN A 18 -19.18 -24.71 -18.51
CA ASN A 18 -20.12 -23.63 -18.18
C ASN A 18 -20.97 -23.95 -16.93
N ARG A 19 -21.26 -25.23 -16.66
CA ARG A 19 -21.93 -25.65 -15.40
C ARG A 19 -21.02 -25.49 -14.19
N LEU A 20 -19.74 -25.84 -14.31
CA LEU A 20 -18.77 -25.68 -13.23
C LEU A 20 -18.53 -24.20 -12.91
N GLU A 21 -18.44 -23.35 -13.94
CA GLU A 21 -18.33 -21.90 -13.81
C GLU A 21 -19.57 -21.30 -13.12
N ASN A 22 -20.78 -21.69 -13.51
CA ASN A 22 -22.01 -21.25 -12.83
C ASN A 22 -22.05 -21.68 -11.35
N ILE A 23 -21.67 -22.92 -11.03
CA ILE A 23 -21.62 -23.42 -9.64
C ILE A 23 -20.56 -22.65 -8.83
N LEU A 24 -19.42 -22.33 -9.42
CA LEU A 24 -18.40 -21.47 -8.79
C LEU A 24 -18.93 -20.06 -8.52
N ILE A 25 -19.66 -19.45 -9.46
CA ILE A 25 -20.31 -18.15 -9.27
C ILE A 25 -21.34 -18.21 -8.13
N GLU A 26 -22.20 -19.24 -8.08
CA GLU A 26 -23.16 -19.42 -6.99
C GLU A 26 -22.45 -19.61 -5.62
N ILE A 27 -21.36 -20.37 -5.56
CA ILE A 27 -20.56 -20.53 -4.33
C ILE A 27 -19.95 -19.19 -3.89
N VAL A 28 -19.29 -18.47 -4.80
CA VAL A 28 -18.64 -17.17 -4.50
C VAL A 28 -19.68 -16.10 -4.13
N GLN A 29 -20.88 -16.13 -4.71
CA GLN A 29 -21.99 -15.27 -4.33
C GLN A 29 -22.50 -15.56 -2.91
N ASN A 30 -22.71 -16.83 -2.56
CA ASN A 30 -23.12 -17.18 -1.20
C ASN A 30 -22.01 -16.91 -0.16
N ILE A 31 -20.74 -16.89 -0.58
CA ILE A 31 -19.62 -16.44 0.26
C ILE A 31 -19.62 -14.91 0.42
N PHE A 32 -19.82 -14.14 -0.64
CA PHE A 32 -19.92 -12.67 -0.58
C PHE A 32 -20.98 -12.23 0.44
N ASN A 33 -22.18 -12.81 0.35
CA ASN A 33 -23.30 -12.56 1.26
C ASN A 33 -23.06 -13.01 2.73
N LEU A 34 -21.89 -13.57 3.08
CA LEU A 34 -21.47 -13.90 4.45
C LEU A 34 -20.42 -12.94 5.01
N TYR A 35 -19.98 -11.95 4.21
CA TYR A 35 -19.08 -10.88 4.63
C TYR A 35 -19.63 -9.47 4.34
N ASP A 36 -20.64 -9.35 3.47
CA ASP A 36 -21.54 -8.20 3.32
C ASP A 36 -22.47 -8.13 4.55
N ASP A 37 -21.88 -7.83 5.72
CA ASP A 37 -22.50 -7.96 7.05
C ASP A 37 -23.55 -6.86 7.33
N ASP A 38 -23.54 -5.74 6.58
CA ASP A 38 -24.54 -4.67 6.63
C ASP A 38 -25.52 -4.65 5.44
N GLY A 39 -25.22 -5.38 4.35
CA GLY A 39 -26.12 -5.59 3.21
C GLY A 39 -26.09 -4.46 2.18
N ASP A 40 -25.03 -3.66 2.13
CA ASP A 40 -24.86 -2.54 1.19
C ASP A 40 -24.51 -2.98 -0.25
N GLY A 41 -24.12 -4.25 -0.43
CA GLY A 41 -23.77 -4.83 -1.73
C GLY A 41 -22.29 -4.69 -2.10
N LYS A 42 -21.44 -4.33 -1.12
CA LYS A 42 -19.98 -4.23 -1.24
C LYS A 42 -19.29 -4.98 -0.09
N LEU A 43 -17.97 -4.90 -0.08
CA LEU A 43 -17.09 -5.33 1.02
C LEU A 43 -16.04 -4.25 1.27
N ASP A 44 -15.79 -3.94 2.54
CA ASP A 44 -14.66 -3.09 2.94
C ASP A 44 -13.35 -3.91 3.05
N ILE A 45 -12.25 -3.25 3.46
CA ILE A 45 -10.95 -3.91 3.61
C ILE A 45 -10.89 -4.90 4.78
N ASN A 46 -11.64 -4.68 5.85
CA ASN A 46 -11.77 -5.55 7.02
C ASN A 46 -12.62 -6.79 6.71
N ASP A 47 -13.67 -6.64 5.90
CA ASP A 47 -14.51 -7.74 5.44
C ASP A 47 -13.72 -8.66 4.49
N TYR A 48 -12.96 -8.07 3.57
CA TYR A 48 -12.03 -8.79 2.71
C TYR A 48 -10.92 -9.50 3.50
N ILE A 49 -10.30 -8.83 4.47
CA ILE A 49 -9.32 -9.45 5.38
C ILE A 49 -9.97 -10.60 6.18
N SER A 50 -11.23 -10.45 6.59
CA SER A 50 -12.02 -11.51 7.24
C SER A 50 -12.22 -12.72 6.33
N PHE A 51 -12.57 -12.52 5.07
CA PHE A 51 -12.69 -13.58 4.08
C PHE A 51 -11.36 -14.34 3.86
N ILE A 52 -10.25 -13.61 3.65
CA ILE A 52 -8.92 -14.24 3.49
C ILE A 52 -8.48 -14.98 4.77
N SER A 53 -8.81 -14.45 5.95
CA SER A 53 -8.60 -15.11 7.26
C SER A 53 -9.22 -16.49 7.32
N ASP A 54 -10.37 -16.67 6.67
CA ASP A 54 -11.18 -17.88 6.79
C ASP A 54 -10.83 -18.87 5.67
N LEU A 55 -10.40 -18.40 4.49
CA LEU A 55 -9.69 -19.22 3.51
C LEU A 55 -8.40 -19.82 4.10
N MET A 56 -7.57 -19.01 4.77
CA MET A 56 -6.37 -19.52 5.47
C MET A 56 -6.72 -20.55 6.55
N TYR A 57 -7.81 -20.35 7.28
CA TYR A 57 -8.28 -21.32 8.28
C TYR A 57 -8.74 -22.64 7.63
N ILE A 58 -9.45 -22.58 6.50
CA ILE A 58 -9.77 -23.77 5.70
C ILE A 58 -8.49 -24.47 5.22
N SER A 59 -7.45 -23.73 4.77
CA SER A 59 -6.17 -24.34 4.39
C SER A 59 -5.54 -25.15 5.54
N ILE A 60 -5.69 -24.73 6.80
CA ILE A 60 -5.23 -25.50 7.97
C ILE A 60 -6.10 -26.75 8.17
N LEU A 61 -7.42 -26.61 8.12
CA LEU A 61 -8.37 -27.73 8.25
C LEU A 61 -8.21 -28.78 7.11
N MET A 62 -7.67 -28.37 5.96
CA MET A 62 -7.30 -29.23 4.84
C MET A 62 -5.85 -29.76 4.91
N ASN A 63 -5.08 -29.45 5.96
CA ASN A 63 -3.65 -29.76 6.11
C ASN A 63 -2.77 -29.24 4.94
N ARG A 64 -3.16 -28.10 4.34
CA ARG A 64 -2.44 -27.37 3.27
C ARG A 64 -1.64 -26.17 3.79
N LEU A 65 -1.96 -25.68 4.98
CA LEU A 65 -1.22 -24.66 5.74
C LEU A 65 -0.89 -25.22 7.14
N ASP A 66 0.31 -24.98 7.65
CA ASP A 66 0.61 -25.22 9.07
C ASP A 66 -0.15 -24.19 9.95
N GLY A 67 -0.71 -24.64 11.07
CA GLY A 67 -1.33 -23.75 12.06
C GLY A 67 -0.35 -22.73 12.63
N THR A 68 0.95 -23.02 12.68
CA THR A 68 1.96 -22.03 13.11
C THR A 68 2.10 -20.85 12.14
N ALA A 69 1.71 -21.03 10.87
CA ALA A 69 1.72 -19.97 9.86
C ALA A 69 0.48 -19.06 9.92
N TYR A 70 -0.49 -19.34 10.81
CA TYR A 70 -1.68 -18.52 11.02
C TYR A 70 -1.38 -17.27 11.86
N THR A 71 -0.61 -16.35 11.28
CA THR A 71 -0.20 -15.10 11.94
C THR A 71 -0.85 -13.89 11.25
N MET A 72 -1.00 -12.77 11.99
CA MET A 72 -1.55 -11.53 11.44
C MET A 72 -0.68 -10.96 10.30
N ASP A 73 0.64 -11.11 10.41
CA ASP A 73 1.60 -10.73 9.36
C ASP A 73 1.42 -11.58 8.09
N ASN A 74 1.28 -12.90 8.22
CA ASN A 74 0.98 -13.76 7.07
C ASN A 74 -0.41 -13.46 6.49
N LEU A 75 -1.44 -13.24 7.31
CA LEU A 75 -2.77 -12.84 6.84
C LEU A 75 -2.71 -11.54 6.02
N MET A 76 -2.03 -10.52 6.50
CA MET A 76 -1.85 -9.27 5.75
C MET A 76 -1.01 -9.46 4.47
N LYS A 77 -0.03 -10.38 4.46
CA LYS A 77 0.70 -10.77 3.24
C LYS A 77 -0.21 -11.48 2.23
N PHE A 78 -1.01 -12.45 2.66
CA PHE A 78 -1.96 -13.16 1.78
C PHE A 78 -3.04 -12.23 1.23
N ALA A 79 -3.63 -11.36 2.06
CA ALA A 79 -4.66 -10.41 1.63
C ALA A 79 -4.10 -9.33 0.68
N ARG A 80 -2.86 -8.85 0.91
CA ARG A 80 -2.17 -7.96 -0.04
C ARG A 80 -1.87 -8.68 -1.35
N TRP A 81 -1.22 -9.85 -1.28
CA TRP A 81 -0.89 -10.67 -2.46
C TRP A 81 -2.13 -10.96 -3.29
N SER A 82 -3.23 -11.42 -2.68
CA SER A 82 -4.47 -11.67 -3.41
C SER A 82 -4.96 -10.38 -4.05
N SER A 83 -5.12 -9.29 -3.28
CA SER A 83 -5.60 -8.00 -3.80
C SER A 83 -4.78 -7.39 -4.94
N SER A 84 -3.48 -7.75 -5.06
CA SER A 84 -2.58 -7.29 -6.12
C SER A 84 -2.49 -8.22 -7.35
N ASN A 85 -3.09 -9.41 -7.32
CA ASN A 85 -3.18 -10.32 -8.48
C ASN A 85 -4.39 -10.01 -9.39
N PHE A 86 -4.88 -8.78 -9.36
CA PHE A 86 -6.03 -8.28 -10.13
C PHE A 86 -5.50 -7.21 -11.09
N GLU A 87 -5.95 -7.19 -12.36
CA GLU A 87 -5.51 -6.19 -13.37
C GLU A 87 -5.60 -4.73 -12.86
N THR A 88 -6.57 -4.49 -11.99
CA THR A 88 -6.57 -3.34 -11.09
C THR A 88 -6.63 -3.84 -9.65
N ASN A 89 -5.65 -3.46 -8.81
CA ASN A 89 -5.67 -3.76 -7.36
C ASN A 89 -7.07 -3.52 -6.78
N LEU A 90 -7.59 -4.47 -6.01
CA LEU A 90 -8.96 -4.43 -5.47
C LEU A 90 -9.28 -3.13 -4.71
N PHE A 91 -8.28 -2.59 -4.01
CA PHE A 91 -8.36 -1.33 -3.28
C PHE A 91 -7.41 -0.32 -3.92
N ARG A 92 -7.94 0.86 -4.30
CA ARG A 92 -7.23 2.02 -4.84
C ARG A 92 -8.01 3.26 -4.47
N GLU A 93 -7.41 4.39 -4.12
CA GLU A 93 -8.21 5.63 -4.07
C GLU A 93 -8.68 6.00 -5.50
N PRO A 94 -9.96 6.35 -5.72
CA PRO A 94 -11.03 6.59 -4.74
C PRO A 94 -11.92 5.37 -4.39
N GLN A 95 -11.68 4.20 -4.97
CA GLN A 95 -12.39 2.94 -4.68
C GLN A 95 -11.86 2.22 -3.42
N ALA A 96 -12.39 2.62 -2.26
CA ALA A 96 -12.13 1.97 -0.97
C ALA A 96 -12.95 0.67 -0.74
N GLU A 97 -13.92 0.39 -1.60
CA GLU A 97 -14.95 -0.66 -1.42
C GLU A 97 -15.02 -1.56 -2.67
N ILE A 98 -15.25 -2.86 -2.46
CA ILE A 98 -15.35 -3.87 -3.54
C ILE A 98 -16.82 -4.22 -3.76
N SER A 99 -17.40 -3.88 -4.92
CA SER A 99 -18.76 -4.31 -5.25
C SER A 99 -18.84 -5.82 -5.55
N TYR A 100 -20.04 -6.40 -5.40
CA TYR A 100 -20.34 -7.79 -5.77
C TYR A 100 -19.77 -8.22 -7.14
N GLU A 101 -19.94 -7.41 -8.20
CA GLU A 101 -19.44 -7.76 -9.54
C GLU A 101 -17.89 -7.81 -9.57
N THR A 102 -17.24 -6.84 -8.92
CA THR A 102 -15.77 -6.80 -8.81
C THR A 102 -15.24 -7.98 -8.00
N PHE A 103 -15.91 -8.35 -6.91
CA PHE A 103 -15.55 -9.50 -6.10
C PHE A 103 -15.68 -10.82 -6.88
N VAL A 104 -16.84 -11.11 -7.46
CA VAL A 104 -17.06 -12.37 -8.21
C VAL A 104 -16.08 -12.49 -9.39
N ARG A 105 -15.99 -11.45 -10.23
CA ARG A 105 -15.15 -11.51 -11.44
C ARG A 105 -13.66 -11.61 -11.09
N GLY A 106 -13.21 -10.87 -10.07
CA GLY A 106 -11.81 -10.82 -9.69
C GLY A 106 -11.34 -11.96 -8.77
N VAL A 107 -12.17 -12.46 -7.85
CA VAL A 107 -11.83 -13.63 -7.02
C VAL A 107 -11.73 -14.88 -7.89
N ILE A 108 -12.65 -15.09 -8.85
CA ILE A 108 -12.52 -16.19 -9.81
C ILE A 108 -11.23 -16.05 -10.63
N TYR A 109 -10.89 -14.84 -11.10
CA TYR A 109 -9.65 -14.56 -11.82
C TYR A 109 -8.39 -14.89 -11.00
N ALA A 110 -8.16 -14.18 -9.88
CA ALA A 110 -6.96 -14.29 -9.06
C ALA A 110 -6.75 -15.68 -8.43
N VAL A 111 -7.80 -16.49 -8.33
CA VAL A 111 -7.76 -17.84 -7.78
C VAL A 111 -7.58 -18.92 -8.88
N THR A 112 -7.86 -18.62 -10.17
CA THR A 112 -7.71 -19.59 -11.28
C THR A 112 -6.50 -19.35 -12.19
N GLU A 113 -6.07 -18.11 -12.42
CA GLU A 113 -5.07 -17.77 -13.46
C GLU A 113 -3.60 -17.73 -12.98
N ASN A 114 -3.24 -18.37 -11.86
CA ASN A 114 -1.83 -18.46 -11.46
C ASN A 114 -1.37 -19.89 -11.10
N LYS A 115 -0.30 -20.35 -11.77
CA LYS A 115 0.22 -21.74 -11.67
C LYS A 115 1.70 -21.84 -11.29
N HIS A 116 2.43 -20.72 -11.22
CA HIS A 116 3.89 -20.76 -11.33
C HIS A 116 4.68 -19.96 -10.27
N LEU A 117 4.02 -19.36 -9.27
CA LEU A 117 4.70 -18.69 -8.14
C LEU A 117 4.21 -19.25 -6.79
N PRO A 118 5.08 -19.85 -5.96
CA PRO A 118 4.75 -20.15 -4.57
C PRO A 118 4.76 -18.85 -3.74
N ILE A 119 3.74 -18.65 -2.91
CA ILE A 119 3.54 -17.38 -2.18
C ILE A 119 4.62 -17.13 -1.11
N LEU A 120 5.39 -18.16 -0.72
CA LEU A 120 6.51 -18.05 0.22
C LEU A 120 7.76 -18.76 -0.31
N GLY A 121 8.92 -18.11 -0.11
CA GLY A 121 10.23 -18.58 -0.56
C GLY A 121 10.75 -19.80 0.22
N GLN A 122 11.90 -20.33 -0.23
CA GLN A 122 12.47 -21.61 0.24
C GLN A 122 12.75 -21.64 1.76
N GLY A 123 11.80 -22.18 2.54
CA GLY A 123 11.92 -22.24 4.01
C GLY A 123 11.07 -23.32 4.70
N GLY A 124 10.41 -24.20 3.96
CA GLY A 124 9.60 -25.31 4.49
C GLY A 124 8.09 -25.19 4.20
N TYR A 125 7.56 -26.22 3.54
CA TYR A 125 6.16 -26.68 3.62
C TYR A 125 4.99 -25.68 3.45
N LEU A 126 5.09 -24.63 2.63
CA LEU A 126 3.92 -23.85 2.20
C LEU A 126 3.87 -23.65 0.69
N CYS A 127 3.02 -24.44 0.01
CA CYS A 127 2.77 -24.35 -1.43
C CYS A 127 1.28 -24.14 -1.72
N LEU A 128 0.74 -23.02 -1.25
CA LEU A 128 -0.56 -22.51 -1.68
C LEU A 128 -0.38 -21.85 -3.06
N SER A 129 -0.55 -22.64 -4.12
CA SER A 129 -0.54 -22.13 -5.51
C SER A 129 -1.89 -21.55 -5.94
N SER A 130 -2.97 -21.84 -5.22
CA SER A 130 -4.34 -21.37 -5.48
C SER A 130 -5.24 -21.71 -4.29
N PHE A 131 -6.24 -20.86 -4.02
CA PHE A 131 -7.33 -21.06 -3.07
C PHE A 131 -8.59 -21.74 -3.66
N VAL A 132 -8.55 -22.27 -4.89
CA VAL A 132 -9.69 -23.04 -5.47
C VAL A 132 -10.17 -24.15 -4.52
N PRO A 133 -9.29 -24.98 -3.92
CA PRO A 133 -9.71 -26.06 -3.03
C PRO A 133 -10.44 -25.54 -1.78
N GLU A 134 -9.98 -24.43 -1.21
CA GLU A 134 -10.58 -23.78 -0.06
C GLU A 134 -11.97 -23.21 -0.37
N ILE A 135 -12.14 -22.51 -1.50
CA ILE A 135 -13.45 -22.00 -1.94
C ILE A 135 -14.42 -23.15 -2.22
N LEU A 136 -13.99 -24.19 -2.94
CA LEU A 136 -14.83 -25.36 -3.23
C LEU A 136 -15.22 -26.17 -1.99
N ASN A 137 -14.44 -26.12 -0.91
CA ASN A 137 -14.74 -26.78 0.36
C ASN A 137 -15.26 -25.81 1.44
N TYR A 138 -15.51 -24.54 1.11
CA TYR A 138 -15.94 -23.53 2.09
C TYR A 138 -17.19 -23.99 2.87
N PHE A 139 -18.20 -24.48 2.15
CA PHE A 139 -19.42 -25.00 2.76
C PHE A 139 -19.25 -26.37 3.44
N SER A 140 -18.24 -27.16 3.06
CA SER A 140 -17.84 -28.39 3.77
C SER A 140 -17.27 -28.10 5.16
N TYR A 141 -16.63 -26.94 5.34
CA TYR A 141 -16.03 -26.49 6.60
C TYR A 141 -16.84 -25.38 7.31
N TYR A 142 -17.98 -24.95 6.75
CA TYR A 142 -18.77 -23.82 7.24
C TYR A 142 -19.16 -23.94 8.71
N THR A 143 -19.44 -25.14 9.23
CA THR A 143 -19.72 -25.34 10.67
C THR A 143 -18.54 -24.93 11.55
N LYS A 144 -17.30 -25.29 11.19
CA LYS A 144 -16.09 -24.89 11.94
C LYS A 144 -15.79 -23.39 11.80
N ILE A 145 -16.11 -22.80 10.65
CA ILE A 145 -15.99 -21.35 10.41
C ILE A 145 -17.03 -20.59 11.26
N ALA A 146 -18.29 -21.01 11.22
CA ALA A 146 -19.39 -20.40 11.95
C ALA A 146 -19.16 -20.47 13.47
N THR A 147 -18.75 -21.63 14.01
CA THR A 147 -18.36 -21.75 15.43
C THR A 147 -17.20 -20.82 15.79
N ARG A 148 -16.20 -20.65 14.91
CA ARG A 148 -15.08 -19.72 15.12
C ARG A 148 -15.51 -18.24 15.03
N ARG A 149 -16.48 -17.89 14.18
CA ARG A 149 -17.03 -16.54 13.99
C ARG A 149 -18.10 -16.14 15.02
N GLY A 150 -18.76 -17.12 15.65
CA GLY A 150 -19.96 -16.93 16.44
C GLY A 150 -21.25 -16.84 15.60
N TRP A 151 -21.21 -17.25 14.32
CA TRP A 151 -22.39 -17.26 13.45
C TRP A 151 -23.38 -18.38 13.83
N PRO A 152 -24.69 -18.20 13.61
CA PRO A 152 -25.70 -19.19 13.99
C PRO A 152 -25.60 -20.48 13.16
N THR A 153 -25.31 -21.59 13.83
CA THR A 153 -25.34 -22.94 13.26
C THR A 153 -26.67 -23.63 13.56
N MET A 154 -27.33 -24.19 12.54
CA MET A 154 -28.38 -25.20 12.76
C MET A 154 -27.73 -26.47 13.36
N ASN A 155 -28.28 -26.98 14.47
CA ASN A 155 -27.71 -28.11 15.21
C ASN A 155 -27.62 -29.39 14.36
N ILE A 156 -26.42 -29.69 13.85
CA ILE A 156 -26.03 -31.00 13.32
C ILE A 156 -25.28 -31.73 14.45
N PRO A 157 -25.63 -32.97 14.82
CA PRO A 157 -24.92 -33.70 15.87
C PRO A 157 -23.44 -33.92 15.50
N GLU A 158 -22.54 -33.64 16.44
CA GLU A 158 -21.11 -33.87 16.25
C GLU A 158 -20.80 -35.38 16.19
N GLU A 159 -20.21 -35.83 15.08
CA GLU A 159 -19.43 -37.07 15.10
C GLU A 159 -18.09 -36.83 15.81
N SER A 160 -17.63 -37.80 16.59
CA SER A 160 -16.55 -37.60 17.57
C SER A 160 -15.23 -37.12 16.93
N PRO A 161 -14.55 -36.10 17.49
CA PRO A 161 -13.40 -35.46 16.87
C PRO A 161 -12.20 -36.40 16.70
N SER A 162 -11.46 -36.16 15.61
CA SER A 162 -10.25 -36.89 15.27
C SER A 162 -9.05 -36.39 16.07
N GLU A 163 -7.91 -37.09 16.02
CA GLU A 163 -6.70 -36.63 16.72
C GLU A 163 -6.12 -35.33 16.14
N ALA A 164 -6.52 -34.92 14.93
CA ALA A 164 -6.14 -33.63 14.34
C ALA A 164 -6.86 -32.44 14.99
N ASP A 165 -8.09 -32.62 15.48
CA ASP A 165 -8.91 -31.52 16.03
C ASP A 165 -8.31 -30.95 17.32
N ARG A 166 -7.64 -31.78 18.14
CA ARG A 166 -7.05 -31.36 19.43
C ARG A 166 -5.93 -30.31 19.31
N ASN A 167 -5.39 -30.10 18.11
CA ASN A 167 -4.42 -29.03 17.84
C ASN A 167 -5.08 -27.74 17.32
N ALA A 168 -6.34 -27.77 16.90
CA ALA A 168 -7.09 -26.58 16.48
C ALA A 168 -7.56 -25.75 17.68
N ASP A 169 -7.85 -26.40 18.82
CA ASP A 169 -8.32 -25.79 20.08
C ASP A 169 -7.34 -24.76 20.70
N VAL A 170 -6.12 -24.62 20.17
CA VAL A 170 -5.08 -23.69 20.69
C VAL A 170 -4.52 -22.75 19.59
N ILE A 171 -5.28 -22.50 18.52
CA ILE A 171 -4.94 -21.46 17.53
C ILE A 171 -5.59 -20.13 17.95
N HIS A 172 -4.86 -19.32 18.72
CA HIS A 172 -5.37 -18.02 19.18
C HIS A 172 -5.45 -17.00 18.04
N CYS A 173 -6.67 -16.75 17.54
CA CYS A 173 -6.91 -15.80 16.46
C CYS A 173 -6.51 -14.36 16.85
N PRO A 174 -5.90 -13.57 15.94
CA PRO A 174 -5.64 -12.14 16.16
C PRO A 174 -6.89 -11.25 15.97
N PHE A 175 -7.98 -11.80 15.42
CA PHE A 175 -9.25 -11.11 15.20
C PHE A 175 -10.37 -11.84 15.94
N GLN A 176 -10.97 -11.19 16.94
CA GLN A 176 -12.23 -11.61 17.55
C GLN A 176 -13.31 -10.63 17.11
N THR A 177 -14.34 -11.14 16.42
CA THR A 177 -15.45 -10.32 15.92
C THR A 177 -16.14 -9.56 17.05
N ARG A 178 -16.73 -8.40 16.76
CA ARG A 178 -17.50 -7.56 17.70
C ARG A 178 -18.54 -8.37 18.49
N LEU A 179 -19.10 -9.42 17.88
CA LEU A 179 -20.04 -10.36 18.49
C LEU A 179 -19.45 -11.17 19.67
N ALA A 180 -18.15 -11.53 19.63
CA ALA A 180 -17.48 -12.22 20.72
C ALA A 180 -17.28 -11.30 21.95
N LEU A 181 -16.96 -10.02 21.71
CA LEU A 181 -16.94 -8.98 22.76
C LEU A 181 -18.34 -8.78 23.38
N VAL A 182 -19.39 -8.76 22.57
CA VAL A 182 -20.78 -8.70 23.05
C VAL A 182 -21.14 -9.93 23.89
N ASN A 183 -20.80 -11.14 23.45
CA ASN A 183 -21.08 -12.37 24.22
C ASN A 183 -20.28 -12.43 25.53
N ALA A 184 -19.03 -11.94 25.55
CA ALA A 184 -18.24 -11.81 26.77
C ALA A 184 -18.87 -10.80 27.76
N GLN A 185 -19.41 -9.68 27.25
CA GLN A 185 -20.17 -8.71 28.05
C GLN A 185 -21.48 -9.29 28.57
N GLN A 186 -22.21 -10.08 27.79
CA GLN A 186 -23.44 -10.76 28.22
C GLN A 186 -23.19 -11.74 29.37
N HIS A 187 -22.09 -12.51 29.35
CA HIS A 187 -21.72 -13.38 30.47
C HIS A 187 -21.39 -12.58 31.76
N ALA A 188 -20.76 -11.42 31.63
CA ALA A 188 -20.51 -10.51 32.76
C ALA A 188 -21.79 -9.86 33.32
N GLN A 189 -22.88 -9.80 32.54
CA GLN A 189 -24.18 -9.23 32.93
C GLN A 189 -25.11 -10.25 33.60
N SER A 190 -24.58 -11.35 34.15
CA SER A 190 -25.36 -12.38 34.86
C SER A 190 -25.81 -11.99 36.28
N ALA A 191 -25.80 -10.69 36.62
CA ALA A 191 -26.41 -10.11 37.82
C ALA A 191 -27.71 -9.35 37.45
N PRO A 192 -28.79 -9.44 38.25
CA PRO A 192 -30.15 -9.17 37.77
C PRO A 192 -30.53 -7.68 37.62
N ALA A 193 -31.17 -7.35 36.49
CA ALA A 193 -31.79 -6.05 36.19
C ALA A 193 -33.31 -6.03 36.45
N PRO A 194 -33.91 -4.84 36.59
CA PRO A 194 -35.04 -4.41 35.74
C PRO A 194 -35.04 -2.88 35.44
N ALA A 195 -35.86 -2.25 34.58
CA ALA A 195 -36.68 -2.58 33.38
C ALA A 195 -37.49 -1.30 32.98
N THR A 196 -37.95 -0.95 31.77
CA THR A 196 -37.80 -1.38 30.35
C THR A 196 -38.57 -0.37 29.43
N ALA A 197 -38.34 -0.37 28.10
CA ALA A 197 -39.27 0.03 27.01
C ALA A 197 -39.46 1.55 26.70
N PRO A 198 -40.03 1.94 25.52
CA PRO A 198 -39.81 1.40 24.15
C PRO A 198 -39.83 2.43 22.97
N ALA A 199 -39.36 1.99 21.78
CA ALA A 199 -39.74 2.47 20.42
C ALA A 199 -39.30 3.92 20.01
N PRO A 200 -39.42 4.38 18.73
CA PRO A 200 -40.05 3.76 17.54
C PRO A 200 -39.21 3.75 16.23
N GLU A 201 -39.88 3.39 15.14
CA GLU A 201 -39.44 3.16 13.76
C GLU A 201 -39.61 4.42 12.85
N PRO A 202 -38.67 4.75 11.94
CA PRO A 202 -38.80 5.84 10.96
C PRO A 202 -39.04 5.37 9.49
N ALA A 203 -39.44 6.31 8.63
CA ALA A 203 -40.04 6.09 7.31
C ALA A 203 -39.06 6.30 6.11
N PRO A 204 -39.44 6.05 4.83
CA PRO A 204 -38.50 5.92 3.70
C PRO A 204 -37.98 7.25 3.14
N PRO A 205 -36.83 7.24 2.43
CA PRO A 205 -36.08 8.43 2.03
C PRO A 205 -36.67 9.19 0.83
N GLN A 206 -36.30 10.47 0.71
CA GLN A 206 -36.41 11.26 -0.53
C GLN A 206 -35.04 11.83 -0.93
N LEU A 207 -34.90 12.08 -2.24
CA LEU A 207 -33.65 12.46 -2.90
C LEU A 207 -33.19 13.89 -2.55
N GLN A 208 -31.87 14.11 -2.48
CA GLN A 208 -31.25 15.44 -2.42
C GLN A 208 -30.47 15.77 -3.70
N PRO A 209 -30.21 17.06 -4.01
CA PRO A 209 -29.60 17.51 -5.27
C PRO A 209 -28.06 17.47 -5.27
N ALA A 210 -27.46 17.78 -6.41
CA ALA A 210 -26.02 17.91 -6.60
C ALA A 210 -25.40 19.12 -5.85
N PRO A 211 -24.11 19.08 -5.47
CA PRO A 211 -23.46 20.11 -4.66
C PRO A 211 -23.02 21.36 -5.45
N GLU A 212 -23.00 22.51 -4.77
CA GLU A 212 -22.40 23.77 -5.23
C GLU A 212 -20.97 23.98 -4.66
N PRO A 213 -20.15 24.90 -5.24
CA PRO A 213 -18.72 25.02 -4.93
C PRO A 213 -18.41 25.69 -3.58
N ALA A 214 -17.17 25.51 -3.11
CA ALA A 214 -16.72 25.87 -1.77
C ALA A 214 -16.64 27.41 -1.51
N PRO A 215 -16.93 27.86 -0.28
CA PRO A 215 -16.85 29.27 0.12
C PRO A 215 -15.43 29.73 0.51
N GLU A 216 -15.22 31.05 0.47
CA GLU A 216 -14.01 31.75 0.95
C GLU A 216 -13.98 31.91 2.49
N PRO A 217 -12.80 32.19 3.11
CA PRO A 217 -12.65 32.16 4.57
C PRO A 217 -13.40 33.27 5.31
N GLU A 218 -14.01 32.91 6.44
CA GLU A 218 -14.84 33.80 7.26
C GLU A 218 -14.03 34.85 8.06
N PRO A 219 -14.61 36.04 8.33
CA PRO A 219 -14.01 37.05 9.20
C PRO A 219 -14.04 36.66 10.68
N ALA A 220 -13.21 37.32 11.49
CA ALA A 220 -13.13 37.09 12.92
C ALA A 220 -14.48 37.36 13.64
N PRO A 221 -14.85 36.57 14.66
CA PRO A 221 -16.16 36.66 15.31
C PRO A 221 -16.36 37.99 16.05
N GLU A 222 -17.54 38.57 15.89
CA GLU A 222 -18.03 39.67 16.74
C GLU A 222 -18.27 39.18 18.19
N PRO A 223 -18.19 40.06 19.20
CA PRO A 223 -18.37 39.67 20.60
C PRO A 223 -19.77 39.09 20.86
N GLU A 224 -19.82 38.01 21.64
CA GLU A 224 -21.05 37.30 21.95
C GLU A 224 -22.14 38.24 22.52
N PRO A 225 -23.40 38.14 22.05
CA PRO A 225 -24.49 38.91 22.64
C PRO A 225 -24.70 38.46 24.09
N ALA A 226 -24.90 39.42 24.99
CA ALA A 226 -25.19 39.15 26.39
C ALA A 226 -26.39 38.18 26.52
N PRO A 227 -26.33 37.20 27.45
CA PRO A 227 -27.34 36.15 27.53
C PRO A 227 -28.74 36.75 27.66
N ALA A 228 -29.67 36.23 26.84
CA ALA A 228 -31.07 36.61 26.92
C ALA A 228 -31.59 36.36 28.35
N PRO A 229 -32.47 37.22 28.89
CA PRO A 229 -33.03 37.02 30.22
C PRO A 229 -33.75 35.67 30.29
N GLU A 230 -33.65 35.01 31.45
CA GLU A 230 -34.38 33.76 31.71
C GLU A 230 -35.87 33.95 31.37
N PRO A 231 -36.52 32.99 30.67
CA PRO A 231 -37.93 33.10 30.36
C PRO A 231 -38.73 33.22 31.65
N GLU A 232 -39.58 34.24 31.75
CA GLU A 232 -40.46 34.40 32.91
C GLU A 232 -41.26 33.11 33.13
N PRO A 233 -41.43 32.65 34.39
CA PRO A 233 -42.09 31.39 34.67
C PRO A 233 -43.49 31.41 34.06
N ALA A 234 -43.79 30.38 33.26
CA ALA A 234 -45.07 30.24 32.59
C ALA A 234 -46.21 30.44 33.62
N PRO A 235 -47.21 31.29 33.31
CA PRO A 235 -48.22 31.68 34.30
C PRO A 235 -48.90 30.44 34.88
N GLU A 236 -49.07 30.41 36.21
CA GLU A 236 -49.89 29.37 36.84
C GLU A 236 -51.23 29.29 36.10
N PRO A 237 -51.70 28.09 35.72
CA PRO A 237 -52.87 27.96 34.88
C PRO A 237 -54.06 28.65 35.56
N GLU A 238 -54.62 29.66 34.89
CA GLU A 238 -55.75 30.43 35.41
C GLU A 238 -56.83 29.47 35.92
N PRO A 239 -57.43 29.71 37.10
CA PRO A 239 -58.37 28.78 37.70
C PRO A 239 -59.54 28.58 36.75
N ALA A 240 -59.54 27.43 36.07
CA ALA A 240 -60.35 27.17 34.89
C ALA A 240 -61.79 27.63 35.11
N SER A 241 -62.20 28.62 34.29
CA SER A 241 -63.40 29.41 34.49
C SER A 241 -64.57 28.51 34.89
N HIS A 242 -65.04 28.66 36.12
CA HIS A 242 -66.38 28.18 36.43
C HIS A 242 -67.32 28.99 35.54
N ASP A 243 -67.89 28.33 34.54
CA ASP A 243 -69.28 28.56 34.20
C ASP A 243 -70.05 28.47 35.52
N GLU A 244 -70.35 29.62 36.11
CA GLU A 244 -71.15 29.74 37.32
C GLU A 244 -72.61 29.73 36.87
N PRO A 245 -73.35 28.62 37.06
CA PRO A 245 -74.76 28.60 36.70
C PRO A 245 -75.53 29.47 37.69
N GLU A 246 -75.80 30.71 37.32
CA GLU A 246 -76.84 31.53 37.93
C GLU A 246 -78.22 30.88 37.70
N GLU A 247 -78.57 29.86 38.49
CA GLU A 247 -79.97 29.68 38.88
C GLU A 247 -80.15 29.09 40.28
N SER A 248 -80.96 29.80 41.06
CA SER A 248 -81.18 29.57 42.48
C SER A 248 -81.95 28.29 42.80
N GLY A 249 -81.30 27.34 43.47
CA GLY A 249 -81.99 26.21 44.10
C GLY A 249 -81.06 25.39 45.02
N PRO A 250 -81.57 24.79 46.11
CA PRO A 250 -80.79 23.84 46.89
C PRO A 250 -80.57 22.56 46.08
N LEU A 251 -79.33 22.34 45.61
CA LEU A 251 -78.92 21.15 44.86
C LEU A 251 -79.41 19.86 45.55
N THR A 252 -79.97 18.92 44.79
CA THR A 252 -80.39 17.63 45.35
C THR A 252 -79.18 16.84 45.87
N PRO A 253 -79.35 15.90 46.82
CA PRO A 253 -78.25 15.08 47.31
C PRO A 253 -77.47 14.38 46.20
N GLU A 254 -78.12 13.92 45.12
CA GLU A 254 -77.47 13.28 43.97
C GLU A 254 -76.71 14.25 43.07
N GLN A 255 -77.03 15.56 43.10
CA GLN A 255 -76.24 16.60 42.43
C GLN A 255 -74.99 16.91 43.26
N GLN A 256 -75.15 17.17 44.56
CA GLN A 256 -74.03 17.45 45.47
C GLN A 256 -72.99 16.30 45.49
N ILE A 257 -73.46 15.05 45.51
CA ILE A 257 -72.58 13.87 45.44
C ILE A 257 -71.82 13.81 44.10
N ARG A 258 -72.45 14.16 42.98
CA ARG A 258 -71.79 14.19 41.66
C ARG A 258 -70.76 15.31 41.56
N GLU A 259 -71.03 16.49 42.09
CA GLU A 259 -70.06 17.58 42.12
C GLU A 259 -68.86 17.27 43.02
N TYR A 260 -69.10 16.72 44.22
CA TYR A 260 -68.04 16.26 45.10
C TYR A 260 -67.15 15.20 44.41
N GLN A 261 -67.75 14.25 43.70
CA GLN A 261 -67.01 13.26 42.90
C GLN A 261 -66.24 13.91 41.73
N ARG A 262 -66.82 14.91 41.04
CA ARG A 262 -66.14 15.66 39.97
C ARG A 262 -64.92 16.42 40.50
N ARG A 263 -65.08 17.22 41.57
CA ARG A 263 -63.98 17.98 42.18
C ARG A 263 -62.88 17.06 42.69
N ARG A 264 -63.22 15.90 43.29
CA ARG A 264 -62.23 14.92 43.77
C ARG A 264 -61.47 14.22 42.64
N ARG A 265 -62.07 14.02 41.46
CA ARG A 265 -61.36 13.52 40.26
C ARG A 265 -60.39 14.56 39.73
N ILE A 266 -60.84 15.78 39.51
CA ILE A 266 -60.02 16.90 39.02
C ILE A 266 -58.82 17.14 39.97
N GLN A 267 -59.04 17.13 41.29
CA GLN A 267 -57.95 17.27 42.27
C GLN A 267 -56.93 16.11 42.21
N TYR A 268 -57.39 14.88 41.98
CA TYR A 268 -56.52 13.71 41.81
C TYR A 268 -55.71 13.78 40.51
N GLU A 269 -56.35 14.19 39.41
CA GLU A 269 -55.74 14.36 38.09
C GLU A 269 -54.67 15.49 38.12
N LEU A 270 -54.98 16.64 38.71
CA LEU A 270 -54.02 17.73 38.93
C LEU A 270 -52.83 17.31 39.80
N SER A 271 -53.09 16.56 40.89
CA SER A 271 -52.03 16.03 41.75
C SER A 271 -51.13 15.03 41.01
N ARG A 272 -51.71 14.14 40.19
CA ARG A 272 -50.95 13.20 39.36
C ARG A 272 -50.10 13.92 38.32
N ASN A 273 -50.68 14.88 37.61
CA ASN A 273 -49.96 15.63 36.57
C ASN A 273 -48.80 16.45 37.16
N ARG A 274 -48.96 17.04 38.35
CA ARG A 274 -47.86 17.69 39.09
C ARG A 274 -46.72 16.72 39.38
N MET A 275 -47.01 15.56 39.98
CA MET A 275 -46.00 14.53 40.26
C MET A 275 -45.30 14.02 38.99
N GLN A 276 -46.02 13.94 37.87
CA GLN A 276 -45.43 13.55 36.57
C GLN A 276 -44.47 14.61 36.05
N HIS A 277 -44.83 15.90 36.08
CA HIS A 277 -43.96 16.99 35.66
C HIS A 277 -42.75 17.17 36.60
N GLU A 278 -42.92 17.03 37.91
CA GLU A 278 -41.81 17.04 38.87
C GLU A 278 -40.82 15.88 38.60
N HIS A 279 -41.30 14.72 38.16
CA HIS A 279 -40.44 13.58 37.78
C HIS A 279 -39.74 13.80 36.42
N GLU A 280 -40.45 14.38 35.45
CA GLU A 280 -39.94 14.74 34.13
C GLU A 280 -38.79 15.76 34.22
N MET A 281 -38.99 16.86 34.96
CA MET A 281 -37.96 17.88 35.21
C MET A 281 -36.74 17.32 35.99
N MET A 282 -36.93 16.30 36.83
CA MET A 282 -35.82 15.63 37.52
C MET A 282 -35.02 14.71 36.58
N HIS A 283 -35.71 13.96 35.71
CA HIS A 283 -35.08 13.09 34.71
C HIS A 283 -34.33 13.91 33.64
N GLU A 284 -34.88 15.04 33.20
CA GLU A 284 -34.18 15.98 32.30
C GLU A 284 -32.88 16.51 32.93
N ARG A 285 -32.92 16.90 34.21
CA ARG A 285 -31.72 17.33 34.96
C ARG A 285 -30.69 16.21 35.09
N GLU A 286 -31.12 14.99 35.34
CA GLU A 286 -30.24 13.81 35.41
C GLU A 286 -29.58 13.52 34.05
N GLN A 287 -30.32 13.65 32.94
CA GLN A 287 -29.76 13.54 31.58
C GLN A 287 -28.74 14.66 31.28
N VAL A 288 -29.04 15.92 31.60
CA VAL A 288 -28.11 17.03 31.38
C VAL A 288 -26.83 16.87 32.22
N GLN A 289 -26.95 16.43 33.48
CA GLN A 289 -25.78 16.13 34.31
C GLN A 289 -24.95 14.98 33.72
N ALA A 290 -25.59 13.86 33.36
CA ALA A 290 -24.90 12.72 32.75
C ALA A 290 -24.19 13.09 31.43
N GLN A 291 -24.79 13.97 30.63
CA GLN A 291 -24.18 14.48 29.40
C GLN A 291 -22.97 15.38 29.69
N GLN A 292 -23.04 16.26 30.71
CA GLN A 292 -21.90 17.07 31.15
C GLN A 292 -20.74 16.19 31.68
N GLU A 293 -21.04 15.16 32.48
CA GLU A 293 -20.05 14.21 32.97
C GLU A 293 -19.39 13.42 31.83
N GLN A 294 -20.14 13.01 30.79
CA GLN A 294 -19.59 12.38 29.59
C GLN A 294 -18.66 13.32 28.80
N VAL A 295 -19.07 14.57 28.57
CA VAL A 295 -18.23 15.57 27.87
C VAL A 295 -16.94 15.84 28.65
N GLN A 296 -17.03 15.97 29.98
CA GLN A 296 -15.85 16.17 30.82
C GLN A 296 -14.92 14.95 30.81
N ALA A 297 -15.47 13.73 30.83
CA ALA A 297 -14.69 12.51 30.72
C ALA A 297 -13.95 12.39 29.37
N GLN A 298 -14.61 12.75 28.26
CA GLN A 298 -14.00 12.79 26.93
C GLN A 298 -12.85 13.80 26.86
N GLN A 299 -13.04 15.03 27.36
CA GLN A 299 -11.98 16.06 27.38
C GLN A 299 -10.77 15.63 28.22
N VAL A 300 -10.99 14.96 29.36
CA VAL A 300 -9.89 14.42 30.18
C VAL A 300 -9.17 13.27 29.45
N GLN A 301 -9.90 12.39 28.78
CA GLN A 301 -9.32 11.29 28.00
C GLN A 301 -8.47 11.81 26.82
N GLU A 302 -8.94 12.82 26.11
CA GLU A 302 -8.21 13.47 25.00
C GLU A 302 -6.93 14.16 25.50
N GLN A 303 -6.98 14.87 26.63
CA GLN A 303 -5.79 15.47 27.24
C GLN A 303 -4.75 14.42 27.68
N VAL A 304 -5.18 13.28 28.22
CA VAL A 304 -4.26 12.17 28.57
C VAL A 304 -3.64 11.57 27.31
N GLN A 305 -4.41 11.33 26.26
CA GLN A 305 -3.90 10.82 24.99
C GLN A 305 -2.88 11.78 24.34
N ALA A 306 -3.14 13.09 24.37
CA ALA A 306 -2.20 14.10 23.89
C ALA A 306 -0.89 14.13 24.70
N GLN A 307 -0.95 13.98 26.03
CA GLN A 307 0.24 13.90 26.88
C GLN A 307 1.04 12.61 26.64
N ASP A 308 0.39 11.45 26.49
CA ASP A 308 1.05 10.18 26.18
C ASP A 308 1.73 10.22 24.81
N GLN A 309 1.09 10.83 23.80
CA GLN A 309 1.71 11.07 22.49
C GLN A 309 2.95 11.95 22.60
N GLN A 310 2.88 13.09 23.29
CA GLN A 310 4.05 13.97 23.50
C GLN A 310 5.20 13.25 24.23
N GLN A 311 4.91 12.47 25.28
CA GLN A 311 5.93 11.67 25.97
C GLN A 311 6.50 10.54 25.11
N LEU A 312 5.74 10.01 24.16
CA LEU A 312 6.22 9.01 23.20
C LEU A 312 7.14 9.65 22.16
N GLU A 313 6.76 10.81 21.61
CA GLU A 313 7.60 11.58 20.70
C GLU A 313 8.91 12.03 21.35
N GLU A 314 8.86 12.56 22.58
CA GLU A 314 10.09 12.94 23.31
C GLU A 314 11.00 11.73 23.54
N ARG A 315 10.44 10.57 23.93
CA ARG A 315 11.21 9.31 24.05
C ARG A 315 11.81 8.86 22.72
N ARG A 316 11.08 8.96 21.61
CA ARG A 316 11.63 8.67 20.26
C ARG A 316 12.75 9.63 19.90
N ARG A 317 12.64 10.91 20.26
CA ARG A 317 13.68 11.94 20.05
C ARG A 317 14.94 11.65 20.85
N GLN A 318 14.81 11.31 22.13
CA GLN A 318 15.92 10.92 22.99
C GLN A 318 16.64 9.64 22.48
N ILE A 319 15.90 8.66 21.98
CA ILE A 319 16.47 7.45 21.35
C ILE A 319 17.23 7.81 20.07
N MET A 320 16.66 8.67 19.21
CA MET A 320 17.31 9.15 17.99
C MET A 320 18.59 9.94 18.28
N GLU A 321 18.60 10.81 19.29
CA GLU A 321 19.80 11.53 19.73
C GLU A 321 20.88 10.58 20.26
N GLN A 322 20.51 9.54 21.02
CA GLN A 322 21.45 8.50 21.46
C GLN A 322 22.05 7.71 20.29
N GLN A 323 21.24 7.36 19.29
CA GLN A 323 21.70 6.72 18.05
C GLN A 323 22.66 7.61 17.26
N ILE A 324 22.34 8.90 17.09
CA ILE A 324 23.23 9.88 16.44
C ILE A 324 24.56 10.00 17.19
N GLN A 325 24.53 10.10 18.52
CA GLN A 325 25.76 10.12 19.34
C GLN A 325 26.55 8.80 19.28
N GLN A 326 25.90 7.66 19.03
CA GLN A 326 26.56 6.37 18.83
C GLN A 326 27.23 6.32 17.44
N VAL A 327 26.53 6.70 16.38
CA VAL A 327 27.08 6.78 15.01
C VAL A 327 28.26 7.77 14.96
N GLN A 328 28.15 8.95 15.55
CA GLN A 328 29.26 9.92 15.63
C GLN A 328 30.49 9.36 16.35
N ARG A 329 30.30 8.61 17.45
CA ARG A 329 31.38 7.92 18.16
C ARG A 329 32.01 6.82 17.31
N LEU A 330 31.21 6.01 16.61
CA LEU A 330 31.70 4.97 15.69
C LEU A 330 32.50 5.58 14.53
N GLN A 331 32.00 6.64 13.88
CA GLN A 331 32.73 7.37 12.84
C GLN A 331 34.03 8.02 13.38
N GLN A 332 34.06 8.47 14.63
CA GLN A 332 35.29 8.99 15.25
C GLN A 332 36.28 7.86 15.56
N GLN A 333 35.81 6.69 16.01
CA GLN A 333 36.63 5.50 16.20
C GLN A 333 37.18 4.98 14.86
N LEU A 334 36.36 4.93 13.80
CA LEU A 334 36.77 4.52 12.46
C LEU A 334 37.82 5.48 11.88
N ARG A 335 37.61 6.81 11.94
CA ARG A 335 38.63 7.81 11.55
C ARG A 335 39.93 7.66 12.35
N ASN A 336 39.84 7.36 13.65
CA ASN A 336 41.02 7.08 14.47
C ASN A 336 41.69 5.72 14.16
N HIS A 337 40.95 4.75 13.61
CA HIS A 337 41.48 3.46 13.17
C HIS A 337 42.18 3.57 11.82
N ILE A 338 41.54 4.21 10.83
CA ILE A 338 42.11 4.55 9.53
C ILE A 338 43.41 5.33 9.74
N ARG A 339 43.38 6.42 10.54
CA ARG A 339 44.58 7.20 10.86
C ARG A 339 45.69 6.41 11.57
N ARG A 340 45.36 5.33 12.28
CA ARG A 340 46.36 4.40 12.87
C ARG A 340 46.90 3.41 11.84
N GLN A 341 46.11 2.98 10.88
CA GLN A 341 46.57 2.16 9.75
C GLN A 341 47.46 2.98 8.80
N GLU A 342 47.09 4.22 8.50
CA GLU A 342 47.92 5.19 7.77
C GLU A 342 49.29 5.37 8.46
N VAL A 343 49.30 5.69 9.77
CA VAL A 343 50.54 5.86 10.55
C VAL A 343 51.33 4.55 10.71
N ALA A 344 50.68 3.38 10.64
CA ALA A 344 51.38 2.09 10.61
C ALA A 344 52.06 1.84 9.25
N ASN A 345 51.41 2.22 8.14
CA ASN A 345 51.95 2.11 6.78
C ASN A 345 53.03 3.16 6.49
N GLN A 346 53.03 4.32 7.17
CA GLN A 346 54.03 5.40 7.08
C GLN A 346 55.45 5.03 7.58
N ASN A 347 55.74 3.75 7.85
CA ASN A 347 57.12 3.25 7.94
C ASN A 347 57.72 2.88 6.56
N ILE A 348 56.97 3.11 5.47
CA ILE A 348 57.46 3.11 4.10
C ILE A 348 57.22 4.52 3.52
N ASP A 349 58.12 4.96 2.63
CA ASP A 349 58.12 6.24 1.90
C ASP A 349 58.29 7.55 2.70
N GLN A 350 59.54 7.78 3.15
CA GLN A 350 60.08 9.12 3.41
C GLN A 350 60.57 9.85 2.13
N PHE A 351 59.75 9.83 1.07
CA PHE A 351 59.82 10.70 -0.10
C PHE A 351 58.38 10.80 -0.61
N GLY A 352 57.80 11.93 -0.97
CA GLY A 352 58.24 13.31 -1.24
C GLY A 352 57.05 13.97 -1.97
N ASP A 353 57.05 15.29 -2.16
CA ASP A 353 55.85 15.98 -2.67
C ASP A 353 55.41 15.55 -4.08
N ASP A 354 54.12 15.79 -4.38
CA ASP A 354 53.43 15.59 -5.67
C ASP A 354 53.37 14.16 -6.25
N ILE A 355 52.42 13.36 -5.76
CA ILE A 355 51.84 12.23 -6.51
C ILE A 355 50.34 12.45 -6.71
N GLN A 356 49.99 12.95 -7.89
CA GLN A 356 48.65 12.74 -8.45
C GLN A 356 48.49 11.24 -8.72
N PHE A 357 47.41 10.62 -8.26
CA PHE A 357 47.07 9.24 -8.61
C PHE A 357 46.55 9.17 -10.06
N THR A 358 47.44 9.38 -11.02
CA THR A 358 47.18 9.13 -12.44
C THR A 358 47.17 7.63 -12.70
N THR A 359 46.03 6.97 -12.42
CA THR A 359 45.72 5.69 -13.07
C THR A 359 45.91 5.85 -14.58
N PRO A 360 46.58 4.91 -15.28
CA PRO A 360 46.77 5.02 -16.72
C PRO A 360 45.42 5.24 -17.43
N PRO A 361 45.33 6.18 -18.39
CA PRO A 361 44.08 6.47 -19.07
C PRO A 361 43.53 5.21 -19.73
N HIS A 362 42.25 4.93 -19.53
CA HIS A 362 41.65 3.74 -20.11
C HIS A 362 41.55 3.89 -21.63
N ILE A 363 42.13 2.95 -22.37
CA ILE A 363 42.12 2.98 -23.84
C ILE A 363 41.01 2.04 -24.33
N LEU A 364 40.03 2.61 -25.04
CA LEU A 364 38.98 1.84 -25.72
C LEU A 364 39.58 0.93 -26.79
N GLU A 365 39.09 -0.31 -26.87
CA GLU A 365 39.40 -1.22 -27.97
C GLU A 365 38.97 -0.64 -29.32
N ASP A 366 39.69 -0.99 -30.38
CA ASP A 366 39.43 -0.53 -31.75
C ASP A 366 38.73 -1.63 -32.55
N ALA A 367 37.52 -1.34 -33.05
CA ALA A 367 36.73 -2.22 -33.89
C ALA A 367 37.09 -2.11 -35.40
N GLY A 368 38.02 -1.22 -35.76
CA GLY A 368 38.53 -1.07 -37.12
C GLY A 368 37.75 -0.08 -38.00
N GLU A 369 37.76 -0.33 -39.31
CA GLU A 369 37.09 0.53 -40.30
C GLU A 369 35.65 0.07 -40.56
N ILE A 370 34.68 1.00 -40.46
CA ILE A 370 33.27 0.76 -40.78
C ILE A 370 32.84 1.72 -41.89
N VAL A 371 32.21 1.20 -42.94
CA VAL A 371 31.69 2.04 -44.03
C VAL A 371 30.49 2.86 -43.54
N ILE A 372 30.53 4.18 -43.75
CA ILE A 372 29.42 5.10 -43.49
C ILE A 372 29.28 6.01 -44.72
N THR A 373 28.05 6.14 -45.23
CA THR A 373 27.72 6.96 -46.39
C THR A 373 26.90 8.19 -45.96
N LYS A 374 26.70 9.16 -46.87
CA LYS A 374 25.88 10.36 -46.57
C LYS A 374 24.37 10.07 -46.44
N GLU A 375 23.94 8.90 -46.87
CA GLU A 375 22.59 8.36 -46.72
C GLU A 375 22.43 7.56 -45.41
N THR A 376 23.50 7.39 -44.62
CA THR A 376 23.44 6.67 -43.34
C THR A 376 22.87 7.58 -42.26
N MET A 377 21.61 7.32 -41.91
CA MET A 377 20.87 8.06 -40.87
C MET A 377 21.14 7.48 -39.48
N GLY A 378 21.08 8.35 -38.47
CA GLY A 378 21.09 7.99 -37.06
C GLY A 378 20.00 8.74 -36.30
N TYR A 379 19.59 8.19 -35.17
CA TYR A 379 18.52 8.71 -34.33
C TYR A 379 19.06 9.70 -33.28
N ASP A 380 18.65 10.97 -33.36
CA ASP A 380 18.78 11.93 -32.27
C ASP A 380 17.45 12.00 -31.47
N PRO A 381 17.48 11.94 -30.13
CA PRO A 381 16.28 12.06 -29.30
C PRO A 381 15.49 13.38 -29.41
N ILE A 382 16.05 14.42 -30.02
CA ILE A 382 15.43 15.75 -30.22
C ILE A 382 14.90 15.88 -31.65
N ASP A 383 15.78 15.69 -32.64
CA ASP A 383 15.49 16.00 -34.06
C ASP A 383 15.06 14.78 -34.91
N GLY A 384 15.17 13.56 -34.37
CA GLY A 384 14.77 12.32 -35.04
C GLY A 384 15.86 11.74 -35.94
N ASP A 385 15.47 11.23 -37.13
CA ASP A 385 16.42 10.65 -38.08
C ASP A 385 17.22 11.75 -38.80
N VAL A 386 18.52 11.85 -38.47
CA VAL A 386 19.46 12.86 -39.02
C VAL A 386 20.64 12.16 -39.71
N SER A 387 21.24 12.79 -40.72
CA SER A 387 22.47 12.31 -41.38
C SER A 387 23.65 12.29 -40.40
N ILE A 388 24.30 11.14 -40.25
CA ILE A 388 25.39 10.94 -39.28
C ILE A 388 26.58 11.87 -39.53
N LEU A 389 26.95 12.05 -40.81
CA LEU A 389 28.11 12.86 -41.17
C LEU A 389 27.81 14.35 -40.97
N ASP A 390 26.62 14.80 -41.36
CA ASP A 390 26.22 16.20 -41.22
C ASP A 390 26.01 16.59 -39.72
N TYR A 391 25.60 15.63 -38.87
CA TYR A 391 25.56 15.81 -37.42
C TYR A 391 26.95 16.03 -36.81
N ILE A 392 27.95 15.23 -37.21
CA ILE A 392 29.33 15.41 -36.74
C ILE A 392 29.94 16.71 -37.28
N GLU A 393 29.69 17.06 -38.55
CA GLU A 393 30.14 18.34 -39.13
C GLU A 393 29.52 19.57 -38.41
N THR A 394 28.34 19.44 -37.79
CA THR A 394 27.67 20.53 -37.05
C THR A 394 28.41 20.94 -35.77
N ASN A 395 29.01 19.99 -35.04
CA ASN A 395 29.88 20.29 -33.88
C ASN A 395 30.97 19.21 -33.73
N PRO A 396 32.11 19.34 -34.45
CA PRO A 396 33.17 18.33 -34.50
C PRO A 396 34.08 18.33 -33.26
N VAL A 397 33.63 18.89 -32.13
CA VAL A 397 34.30 18.77 -30.83
C VAL A 397 33.45 17.94 -29.87
N ASP A 398 32.14 18.19 -29.86
CA ASP A 398 31.24 17.61 -28.86
C ASP A 398 30.36 16.46 -29.38
N ASN A 399 29.95 16.48 -30.65
CA ASN A 399 29.01 15.50 -31.18
C ASN A 399 29.68 14.13 -31.35
N ILE A 400 28.96 13.07 -30.98
CA ILE A 400 29.39 11.67 -31.05
C ILE A 400 28.24 10.77 -31.51
N VAL A 401 28.59 9.60 -32.05
CA VAL A 401 27.62 8.61 -32.53
C VAL A 401 27.96 7.22 -32.02
N PHE A 402 26.95 6.57 -31.43
CA PHE A 402 27.00 5.17 -30.99
C PHE A 402 26.28 4.27 -32.00
N ARG A 403 27.01 3.33 -32.64
CA ARG A 403 26.42 2.22 -33.39
C ARG A 403 26.04 1.10 -32.43
N MET A 404 24.84 0.55 -32.57
CA MET A 404 24.44 -0.72 -31.97
C MET A 404 23.67 -1.54 -33.01
N ASN A 405 24.19 -2.72 -33.36
CA ASN A 405 23.72 -3.50 -34.51
C ASN A 405 23.72 -2.65 -35.79
N GLU A 406 22.59 -2.54 -36.50
CA GLU A 406 22.42 -1.70 -37.70
C GLU A 406 21.81 -0.32 -37.42
N HIS A 407 21.73 0.09 -36.15
CA HIS A 407 21.20 1.39 -35.75
C HIS A 407 22.32 2.29 -35.19
N TYR A 408 22.15 3.60 -35.37
CA TYR A 408 23.06 4.63 -34.88
C TYR A 408 22.29 5.60 -34.00
N TYR A 409 22.88 5.99 -32.88
CA TYR A 409 22.30 6.85 -31.85
C TYR A 409 23.20 8.07 -31.63
N MET A 410 22.61 9.25 -31.68
CA MET A 410 23.34 10.52 -31.61
C MET A 410 23.40 11.05 -30.18
N ALA A 411 24.57 11.58 -29.78
CA ALA A 411 24.80 12.14 -28.46
C ALA A 411 25.88 13.24 -28.48
N SER A 412 26.04 13.93 -27.36
CA SER A 412 27.00 15.01 -27.17
C SER A 412 27.86 14.73 -25.92
N LYS A 413 29.16 15.06 -25.97
CA LYS A 413 30.07 14.89 -24.83
C LYS A 413 29.69 15.82 -23.67
N ASP A 414 29.23 17.05 -23.92
CA ASP A 414 28.73 17.97 -22.89
C ASP A 414 27.48 17.43 -22.19
N ARG A 415 26.53 16.82 -22.92
CA ARG A 415 25.39 16.11 -22.32
C ARG A 415 25.85 14.95 -21.42
N ILE A 416 26.88 14.21 -21.82
CA ILE A 416 27.45 13.15 -20.98
C ILE A 416 28.19 13.73 -19.76
N ARG A 417 28.90 14.86 -19.90
CA ARG A 417 29.63 15.53 -18.80
C ARG A 417 28.70 15.92 -17.65
N SER A 418 27.51 16.45 -17.92
CA SER A 418 26.54 16.77 -16.86
C SER A 418 25.97 15.50 -16.20
N MET A 419 25.82 14.41 -16.95
CA MET A 419 25.28 13.14 -16.45
C MET A 419 26.26 12.32 -15.59
N ILE A 420 27.56 12.65 -15.55
CA ILE A 420 28.58 11.93 -14.75
C ILE A 420 29.03 12.67 -13.48
N GLN A 421 28.27 13.66 -12.99
CA GLN A 421 28.62 14.41 -11.79
C GLN A 421 28.17 13.65 -10.52
N VAL A 422 29.13 12.94 -9.89
CA VAL A 422 28.93 12.18 -8.64
C VAL A 422 28.35 13.07 -7.55
N GLY A 423 27.25 12.65 -6.93
CA GLY A 423 26.59 13.41 -5.87
C GLY A 423 25.85 14.68 -6.32
N GLU A 424 25.69 14.92 -7.63
CA GLU A 424 24.61 15.77 -8.13
C GLU A 424 23.33 14.97 -8.36
N LYS A 425 22.18 15.63 -8.21
CA LYS A 425 20.88 15.02 -8.50
C LYS A 425 20.76 14.69 -9.98
N ASP A 426 19.99 13.63 -10.27
CA ASP A 426 19.66 13.17 -11.62
C ASP A 426 20.88 12.71 -12.45
N ASN A 427 22.03 12.49 -11.80
CA ASN A 427 23.20 11.87 -12.43
C ASN A 427 22.89 10.41 -12.85
N SER A 428 23.61 9.93 -13.87
CA SER A 428 23.43 8.60 -14.48
C SER A 428 24.45 7.56 -14.01
N ILE A 429 25.01 7.70 -12.81
CA ILE A 429 26.00 6.78 -12.24
C ILE A 429 25.28 5.71 -11.41
N PHE A 430 25.68 4.45 -11.61
CA PHE A 430 25.14 3.28 -10.94
C PHE A 430 26.26 2.38 -10.44
N TYR A 431 25.97 1.63 -9.38
CA TYR A 431 26.85 0.64 -8.76
C TYR A 431 26.16 -0.72 -8.82
N GLY A 432 26.94 -1.79 -8.98
CA GLY A 432 26.41 -3.15 -9.00
C GLY A 432 26.10 -3.63 -7.59
N CYS A 433 25.06 -4.45 -7.44
CA CYS A 433 24.67 -5.07 -6.18
C CYS A 433 25.04 -6.56 -6.19
N MET A 434 25.58 -7.08 -5.08
CA MET A 434 25.95 -8.49 -4.92
C MET A 434 24.75 -9.44 -4.98
N CYS A 435 23.57 -8.96 -4.57
CA CYS A 435 22.30 -9.68 -4.61
C CYS A 435 21.13 -8.70 -4.76
N GLU A 436 19.92 -9.24 -4.87
CA GLU A 436 18.67 -8.50 -4.76
C GLU A 436 18.22 -8.47 -3.29
N ILE A 437 17.96 -7.28 -2.75
CA ILE A 437 17.42 -7.08 -1.40
C ILE A 437 15.89 -7.18 -1.49
N THR A 438 15.34 -8.27 -0.96
CA THR A 438 13.88 -8.45 -0.80
C THR A 438 13.44 -7.86 0.54
N GLY A 439 12.73 -6.72 0.49
CA GLY A 439 12.33 -5.99 1.67
C GLY A 439 11.44 -4.78 1.36
N ASN A 440 10.99 -4.09 2.40
CA ASN A 440 10.25 -2.84 2.24
C ASN A 440 11.24 -1.67 2.23
N TRP A 441 11.35 -1.00 1.08
CA TRP A 441 12.25 0.15 0.88
C TRP A 441 11.82 1.44 1.61
N THR A 442 10.78 1.41 2.46
CA THR A 442 10.53 2.47 3.45
C THR A 442 11.01 2.12 4.87
N ASP A 443 11.54 0.91 5.09
CA ASP A 443 12.12 0.48 6.36
C ASP A 443 13.63 0.81 6.46
N PRO A 444 14.09 1.58 7.46
CA PRO A 444 15.50 1.82 7.72
C PRO A 444 16.36 0.55 7.84
N ALA A 445 15.79 -0.58 8.28
CA ALA A 445 16.50 -1.86 8.32
C ALA A 445 16.83 -2.41 6.93
N THR A 446 15.94 -2.19 5.95
CA THR A 446 16.18 -2.57 4.53
C THR A 446 17.23 -1.64 3.91
N TRP A 447 17.19 -0.34 4.24
CA TRP A 447 18.22 0.62 3.82
C TRP A 447 19.62 0.32 4.38
N GLY A 448 19.72 -0.17 5.62
CA GLY A 448 20.99 -0.54 6.23
C GLY A 448 21.75 -1.65 5.47
N LEU A 449 21.06 -2.44 4.65
CA LEU A 449 21.67 -3.49 3.82
C LEU A 449 22.34 -2.95 2.54
N LEU A 450 22.08 -1.71 2.13
CA LEU A 450 22.67 -1.12 0.92
C LEU A 450 24.20 -1.03 1.03
N GLU A 451 24.73 -0.56 2.17
CA GLU A 451 26.18 -0.41 2.37
C GLU A 451 26.94 -1.75 2.33
N GLU A 452 26.30 -2.86 2.70
CA GLU A 452 26.89 -4.21 2.67
C GLU A 452 26.64 -4.96 1.35
N THR A 453 25.68 -4.52 0.53
CA THR A 453 25.27 -5.22 -0.70
C THR A 453 25.81 -4.56 -1.97
N VAL A 454 26.07 -3.25 -1.96
CA VAL A 454 26.58 -2.51 -3.11
C VAL A 454 28.10 -2.71 -3.26
N ILE A 455 28.56 -2.81 -4.51
CA ILE A 455 29.97 -2.99 -4.90
C ILE A 455 30.52 -1.61 -5.31
N PRO A 456 31.23 -0.87 -4.43
CA PRO A 456 31.65 0.51 -4.68
C PRO A 456 32.82 0.63 -5.69
N GLU A 457 33.56 -0.45 -5.94
CA GLU A 457 34.78 -0.45 -6.78
C GLU A 457 34.47 -0.30 -8.27
N ILE A 458 33.32 -0.78 -8.74
CA ILE A 458 32.95 -0.79 -10.17
C ILE A 458 31.74 0.12 -10.37
N ARG A 459 31.95 1.17 -11.16
CA ARG A 459 30.91 2.14 -11.53
C ARG A 459 30.45 1.94 -12.96
N TYR A 460 29.15 2.06 -13.13
CA TYR A 460 28.43 1.91 -14.37
C TYR A 460 27.76 3.23 -14.75
N PHE A 461 27.56 3.44 -16.04
CA PHE A 461 26.82 4.58 -16.58
C PHE A 461 25.53 4.07 -17.22
N ASN A 462 24.41 4.72 -16.92
CA ASN A 462 23.12 4.42 -17.56
C ASN A 462 23.03 5.11 -18.92
N ILE A 463 23.42 4.38 -19.96
CA ILE A 463 23.46 4.88 -21.34
C ILE A 463 22.05 4.96 -21.99
N GLN A 464 21.03 4.36 -21.37
CA GLN A 464 19.64 4.41 -21.84
C GLN A 464 19.12 5.85 -21.90
N GLN A 465 19.59 6.73 -21.01
CA GLN A 465 19.23 8.15 -21.01
C GLN A 465 19.73 8.93 -22.25
N LEU A 466 20.59 8.34 -23.08
CA LEU A 466 20.99 8.87 -24.39
C LEU A 466 20.10 8.36 -25.55
N GLY A 467 19.09 7.51 -25.26
CA GLY A 467 18.18 6.94 -26.26
C GLY A 467 18.57 5.54 -26.77
N LEU A 468 19.66 4.95 -26.27
CA LEU A 468 20.06 3.59 -26.63
C LEU A 468 19.13 2.53 -25.97
N PRO A 469 18.84 1.39 -26.62
CA PRO A 469 17.94 0.36 -26.11
C PRO A 469 18.60 -0.59 -25.09
N ILE A 470 19.54 -0.09 -24.29
CA ILE A 470 20.34 -0.84 -23.30
C ILE A 470 20.58 0.02 -22.06
N ARG A 471 20.67 -0.60 -20.87
CA ARG A 471 20.86 0.14 -19.61
C ARG A 471 22.33 0.50 -19.34
N TYR A 472 23.23 -0.47 -19.18
CA TYR A 472 24.52 -0.23 -18.52
C TYR A 472 25.78 -0.51 -19.34
N VAL A 473 26.73 0.41 -19.23
CA VAL A 473 28.12 0.34 -19.70
C VAL A 473 29.08 0.70 -18.55
N LEU A 474 30.38 0.43 -18.68
CA LEU A 474 31.36 0.81 -17.64
C LEU A 474 31.64 2.32 -17.66
N LEU A 475 31.69 2.98 -16.50
CA LEU A 475 31.92 4.42 -16.40
C LEU A 475 33.32 4.83 -16.94
N LYS A 476 34.33 3.96 -16.79
CA LYS A 476 35.68 4.17 -17.34
C LYS A 476 35.68 4.29 -18.87
N ASP A 477 34.77 3.59 -19.56
CA ASP A 477 34.66 3.59 -21.01
C ASP A 477 34.10 4.95 -21.46
N ILE A 478 33.08 5.44 -20.74
CA ILE A 478 32.50 6.77 -20.93
C ILE A 478 33.53 7.88 -20.65
N GLN A 479 34.36 7.74 -19.61
CA GLN A 479 35.47 8.68 -19.36
C GLN A 479 36.46 8.72 -20.54
N ALA A 480 36.82 7.56 -21.09
CA ALA A 480 37.67 7.48 -22.28
C ALA A 480 37.05 8.07 -23.57
N ILE A 481 35.72 8.18 -23.66
CA ILE A 481 35.01 8.92 -24.73
C ILE A 481 35.14 10.43 -24.53
N LEU A 482 35.04 10.91 -23.28
CA LEU A 482 35.09 12.33 -22.94
C LEU A 482 36.50 12.92 -23.09
N ASP A 483 37.52 12.14 -22.73
CA ASP A 483 38.94 12.50 -22.82
C ASP A 483 39.52 12.28 -24.23
N GLY A 484 38.86 11.49 -25.08
CA GLY A 484 39.35 11.11 -26.40
C GLY A 484 38.86 12.00 -27.55
N GLU A 485 39.70 12.14 -28.58
CA GLU A 485 39.37 12.84 -29.84
C GLU A 485 38.48 12.02 -30.80
N HIS A 486 37.97 10.87 -30.36
CA HIS A 486 37.11 10.00 -31.18
C HIS A 486 35.65 10.46 -31.15
N HIS A 487 34.94 10.20 -32.25
CA HIS A 487 33.51 10.56 -32.45
C HIS A 487 32.61 9.35 -32.73
N PHE A 488 33.20 8.21 -33.09
CA PHE A 488 32.51 7.04 -33.62
C PHE A 488 32.77 5.84 -32.72
N PHE A 489 31.70 5.33 -32.11
CA PHE A 489 31.76 4.26 -31.11
C PHE A 489 30.77 3.16 -31.47
N ILE A 490 31.13 1.91 -31.25
CA ILE A 490 30.23 0.75 -31.35
C ILE A 490 30.01 0.19 -29.95
N VAL A 491 28.75 -0.12 -29.63
CA VAL A 491 28.36 -0.74 -28.35
C VAL A 491 27.91 -2.17 -28.64
N GLU A 492 28.66 -3.13 -28.12
CA GLU A 492 28.43 -4.55 -28.35
C GLU A 492 28.24 -5.31 -27.02
N LYS A 493 27.53 -6.44 -27.10
CA LYS A 493 27.43 -7.38 -25.98
C LYS A 493 28.73 -8.19 -25.93
N PRO A 494 29.49 -8.18 -24.82
CA PRO A 494 30.72 -8.97 -24.73
C PRO A 494 30.43 -10.48 -24.83
N GLN A 495 31.42 -11.23 -25.31
CA GLN A 495 31.29 -12.69 -25.47
C GLN A 495 31.17 -13.39 -24.11
N ASP A 496 32.11 -13.12 -23.21
CA ASP A 496 32.08 -13.56 -21.80
C ASP A 496 31.33 -12.53 -20.94
N TYR A 497 30.03 -12.38 -21.17
CA TYR A 497 29.21 -11.40 -20.46
C TYR A 497 28.86 -11.84 -19.03
N THR A 498 29.04 -10.95 -18.06
CA THR A 498 28.47 -11.08 -16.70
C THR A 498 27.11 -10.41 -16.61
N VAL A 499 26.18 -11.07 -15.92
CA VAL A 499 24.92 -10.48 -15.46
C VAL A 499 25.17 -9.96 -14.04
N VAL A 500 24.79 -8.71 -13.77
CA VAL A 500 24.76 -8.15 -12.41
C VAL A 500 23.35 -8.35 -11.85
N PRO A 501 23.17 -8.89 -10.61
CA PRO A 501 21.85 -9.18 -10.05
C PRO A 501 20.92 -7.97 -9.92
N SER A 502 21.41 -6.83 -9.44
CA SER A 502 20.67 -5.57 -9.44
C SER A 502 21.63 -4.38 -9.35
N PHE A 503 21.11 -3.15 -9.44
CA PHE A 503 21.92 -1.92 -9.41
C PHE A 503 21.36 -0.89 -8.44
N ALA A 504 22.25 -0.14 -7.80
CA ALA A 504 21.93 1.03 -6.99
C ALA A 504 22.42 2.30 -7.70
N SER A 505 21.55 3.31 -7.80
CA SER A 505 21.92 4.63 -8.34
C SER A 505 22.78 5.43 -7.35
N ASP A 506 23.73 6.23 -7.84
CA ASP A 506 24.55 7.12 -7.00
C ASP A 506 23.69 8.09 -6.16
N ASN A 507 22.55 8.51 -6.73
CA ASN A 507 21.49 9.25 -6.06
C ASN A 507 20.97 8.58 -4.77
N ILE A 508 20.80 7.23 -4.75
CA ILE A 508 20.31 6.53 -3.55
C ILE A 508 21.35 6.55 -2.42
N LEU A 509 22.64 6.48 -2.77
CA LEU A 509 23.76 6.44 -1.83
C LEU A 509 24.10 7.82 -1.26
N ASN A 510 24.13 8.85 -2.13
CA ASN A 510 24.59 10.20 -1.76
C ASN A 510 23.47 11.15 -1.30
N HIS A 511 22.20 10.81 -1.52
CA HIS A 511 21.05 11.64 -1.10
C HIS A 511 20.09 10.96 -0.10
N GLY A 512 20.21 9.64 0.10
CA GLY A 512 19.66 8.94 1.25
C GLY A 512 18.14 8.70 1.26
N VAL A 513 17.65 8.31 2.45
CA VAL A 513 16.28 7.83 2.68
C VAL A 513 15.24 8.87 2.27
N GLY A 514 14.47 8.56 1.23
CA GLY A 514 13.43 9.44 0.68
C GLY A 514 13.57 9.75 -0.81
N SER A 515 14.67 9.35 -1.47
CA SER A 515 14.76 9.38 -2.94
C SER A 515 13.93 8.28 -3.59
N MET A 516 12.60 8.44 -3.55
CA MET A 516 11.57 7.50 -4.02
C MET A 516 11.60 7.19 -5.54
N SER A 517 12.48 7.86 -6.29
CA SER A 517 12.64 7.71 -7.75
C SER A 517 13.98 7.07 -8.16
N GLY A 518 14.91 6.85 -7.22
CA GLY A 518 16.20 6.23 -7.51
C GLY A 518 16.08 4.71 -7.57
N ALA A 519 16.70 4.08 -8.58
CA ALA A 519 16.83 2.62 -8.56
C ALA A 519 17.75 2.19 -7.41
N HIS A 520 17.34 1.13 -6.73
CA HIS A 520 18.01 0.46 -5.62
C HIS A 520 18.09 -1.05 -5.92
N CYS A 521 18.81 -1.82 -5.09
CA CYS A 521 19.12 -3.23 -5.31
C CYS A 521 17.90 -4.18 -5.24
N GLN A 522 16.91 -4.02 -6.12
CA GLN A 522 15.64 -4.76 -6.12
C GLN A 522 15.55 -5.79 -7.26
N ASP A 523 14.64 -6.74 -7.11
CA ASP A 523 14.22 -7.70 -8.15
C ASP A 523 13.83 -7.00 -9.47
N GLY A 524 14.04 -7.67 -10.60
CA GLY A 524 13.80 -7.15 -11.95
C GLY A 524 14.83 -6.11 -12.44
N GLN A 525 15.81 -5.71 -11.63
CA GLN A 525 16.89 -4.81 -12.05
C GLN A 525 18.16 -5.52 -12.54
N SER A 526 18.15 -6.84 -12.70
CA SER A 526 19.25 -7.56 -13.33
C SER A 526 19.47 -7.11 -14.77
N ASP A 527 20.73 -6.97 -15.17
CA ASP A 527 21.12 -6.70 -16.56
C ASP A 527 22.58 -7.08 -16.84
N ILE A 528 22.95 -6.95 -18.11
CA ILE A 528 24.25 -7.23 -18.69
C ILE A 528 25.02 -5.92 -18.87
N ILE A 529 26.32 -5.96 -18.63
CA ILE A 529 27.21 -4.83 -18.91
C ILE A 529 27.66 -4.89 -20.37
N TYR A 530 27.36 -3.85 -21.14
CA TYR A 530 27.80 -3.70 -22.52
C TYR A 530 29.17 -3.04 -22.58
N THR A 531 29.95 -3.40 -23.60
CA THR A 531 31.30 -2.88 -23.85
C THR A 531 31.29 -1.87 -24.98
N ILE A 532 31.99 -0.75 -24.80
CA ILE A 532 32.15 0.28 -25.84
C ILE A 532 33.52 0.13 -26.51
N LYS A 533 33.52 0.21 -27.84
CA LYS A 533 34.73 0.24 -28.68
C LYS A 533 34.68 1.46 -29.59
N LYS A 534 35.84 1.98 -29.98
CA LYS A 534 35.92 3.02 -31.03
C LYS A 534 35.98 2.36 -32.40
N PHE A 535 35.61 3.09 -33.44
CA PHE A 535 35.85 2.70 -34.83
C PHE A 535 36.20 3.90 -35.70
N THR A 536 36.75 3.66 -36.89
CA THR A 536 37.04 4.70 -37.88
C THR A 536 36.01 4.64 -39.02
N PRO A 537 35.30 5.73 -39.35
CA PRO A 537 34.39 5.76 -40.49
C PRO A 537 35.19 5.72 -41.81
N LYS A 538 34.67 4.99 -42.80
CA LYS A 538 35.24 4.88 -44.14
C LYS A 538 34.23 5.34 -45.18
N ASP A 539 34.60 6.36 -45.96
CA ASP A 539 33.85 6.75 -47.15
C ASP A 539 34.09 5.70 -48.26
N GLU A 540 33.00 5.18 -48.83
CA GLU A 540 33.02 4.20 -49.92
C GLU A 540 33.59 4.80 -51.22
N ASN A 541 33.64 6.13 -51.33
CA ASN A 541 34.20 6.89 -52.45
C ASN A 541 35.66 7.31 -52.25
N ALA A 542 36.28 6.99 -51.10
CA ALA A 542 37.67 7.33 -50.84
C ALA A 542 38.60 6.64 -51.86
N PRO A 543 39.41 7.38 -52.65
CA PRO A 543 40.26 6.77 -53.67
C PRO A 543 41.31 5.87 -53.01
N LEU A 544 41.42 4.62 -53.48
CA LEU A 544 42.35 3.63 -52.96
C LEU A 544 43.79 4.16 -52.94
N SER A 545 44.29 4.45 -51.74
CA SER A 545 45.68 4.87 -51.52
C SER A 545 46.62 3.67 -51.73
N ILE A 546 47.12 3.52 -52.96
CA ILE A 546 48.10 2.48 -53.31
C ILE A 546 49.47 2.89 -52.76
N THR A 547 49.70 2.66 -51.48
CA THR A 547 51.01 2.75 -50.82
C THR A 547 51.55 1.34 -50.57
N GLY A 548 52.69 0.98 -51.16
CA GLY A 548 53.38 -0.26 -50.79
C GLY A 548 53.83 -1.22 -51.90
N ILE A 549 54.15 -0.76 -53.11
CA ILE A 549 55.08 -1.50 -53.99
C ILE A 549 56.34 -0.66 -54.17
N SER A 550 57.39 -0.98 -53.40
CA SER A 550 58.76 -0.61 -53.75
C SER A 550 59.31 -1.61 -54.77
N MET A 551 60.17 -1.12 -55.67
CA MET A 551 60.99 -1.95 -56.56
C MET A 551 62.31 -2.33 -55.89
#